data_AF-A0A392MJR5-F1
#
_entry.id   AF-A0A392MJR5-F1
#
_cell.length_a   1.000
_cell.length_b   1.000
_cell.length_c   1.000
_cell.angle_alpha   90.00
_cell.angle_beta   90.00
_cell.angle_gamma   90.00
#
_symmetry.space_group_name_H-M   'P 1'
#
loop_
_entity.id
_entity.type
_entity.pdbx_description
1 polymer ?
#
loop_
_entity_poly.entity_id
_entity_poly.type
_entity_poly.pdbx_seq_one_letter_code
_entity_poly.pdbx_strand_id
1 'polypeptide(L)'
;MIQVQQRHKYARLLGYSCYAEYAVDVRMAKSPTKVFEFLNDISIRINDLAMRELDILKDLKKKEEGEFPFGIEDLLYYVKRVEEQNYDLDFGEIKQYLPISLVLSGIFKIVQDLF
;
A
#
# COMPACT_ATOMS: atom_id res chain seq x y z
N MET A 1 14.94 18.11 -7.08
CA MET A 1 15.02 19.26 -6.15
C MET A 1 14.33 20.53 -6.66
N ILE A 2 14.49 20.93 -7.92
CA ILE A 2 13.89 22.17 -8.47
C ILE A 2 12.36 22.19 -8.36
N GLN A 3 11.67 21.07 -8.59
CA GLN A 3 10.21 21.00 -8.52
C GLN A 3 9.66 21.35 -7.12
N VAL A 4 10.34 20.91 -6.05
CA VAL A 4 9.92 21.20 -4.66
C VAL A 4 10.03 22.69 -4.36
N GLN A 5 11.13 23.33 -4.81
CA GLN A 5 11.32 24.76 -4.63
C GLN A 5 10.26 25.57 -5.40
N GLN A 6 9.92 25.18 -6.62
CA GLN A 6 8.90 25.88 -7.40
C GLN A 6 7.51 25.73 -6.77
N ARG A 7 7.16 24.54 -6.29
CA ARG A 7 5.91 24.29 -5.54
C ARG A 7 5.83 25.13 -4.26
N HIS A 8 6.94 25.24 -3.52
CA HIS A 8 6.99 26.07 -2.32
C HIS A 8 6.82 27.56 -2.65
N LYS A 9 7.55 28.08 -3.66
CA LYS A 9 7.41 29.47 -4.13
C LYS A 9 5.98 29.78 -4.56
N TYR A 10 5.37 28.89 -5.35
CA TYR A 10 3.99 29.03 -5.80
C TYR A 10 3.00 29.14 -4.63
N ALA A 11 3.12 28.27 -3.62
CA ALA A 11 2.25 28.32 -2.45
C ALA A 11 2.42 29.62 -1.64
N ARG A 12 3.68 30.08 -1.48
CA ARG A 12 3.98 31.36 -0.82
C ARG A 12 3.37 32.55 -1.55
N LEU A 13 3.43 32.57 -2.88
CA LEU A 13 2.81 33.64 -3.70
C LEU A 13 1.29 33.71 -3.51
N LEU A 14 0.64 32.58 -3.21
CA LEU A 14 -0.79 32.50 -2.94
C LEU A 14 -1.14 32.69 -1.46
N GLY A 15 -0.18 33.03 -0.60
CA GLY A 15 -0.41 33.31 0.82
C GLY A 15 -0.36 32.10 1.76
N TYR A 16 -0.03 30.90 1.26
CA TYR A 16 0.10 29.70 2.09
C TYR A 16 1.51 29.56 2.68
N SER A 17 1.66 28.86 3.81
CA SER A 17 2.97 28.66 4.45
C SER A 17 3.85 27.67 3.67
N CYS A 18 3.22 26.67 3.06
CA CYS A 18 3.86 25.63 2.27
C CYS A 18 2.89 25.03 1.24
N TYR A 19 3.43 24.19 0.34
CA TYR A 19 2.63 23.56 -0.69
C TYR A 19 1.60 22.56 -0.14
N ALA A 20 1.85 21.94 1.01
CA ALA A 20 0.91 20.99 1.60
C ALA A 20 -0.39 21.71 2.02
N GLU A 21 -0.29 22.89 2.65
CA GLU A 21 -1.46 23.70 3.00
C GLU A 21 -2.28 24.09 1.78
N TYR A 22 -1.62 24.59 0.73
CA TYR A 22 -2.27 24.89 -0.55
C TYR A 22 -2.99 23.65 -1.13
N ALA A 23 -2.34 22.48 -1.11
CA ALA A 23 -2.86 21.27 -1.74
C ALA A 23 -4.05 20.64 -1.02
N VAL A 24 -4.16 20.82 0.30
CA VAL A 24 -5.23 20.21 1.10
C VAL A 24 -6.43 21.12 1.35
N ASP A 25 -6.32 22.42 1.07
CA ASP A 25 -7.37 23.41 1.32
C ASP A 25 -8.69 23.07 0.60
N VAL A 26 -8.58 22.71 -0.69
CA VAL A 26 -9.70 22.25 -1.53
C VAL A 26 -10.12 20.80 -1.25
N ARG A 27 -9.39 20.07 -0.41
CA ARG A 27 -9.67 18.66 -0.10
C ARG A 27 -10.47 18.53 1.19
N MET A 28 -11.05 17.34 1.39
CA MET A 28 -11.80 17.03 2.61
C MET A 28 -10.94 17.06 3.88
N ALA A 29 -9.63 16.79 3.77
CA ALA A 29 -8.72 16.77 4.91
C ALA A 29 -8.48 18.15 5.54
N LYS A 30 -8.61 19.24 4.77
CA LYS A 30 -8.55 20.66 5.18
C LYS A 30 -7.25 21.18 5.79
N SER A 31 -6.42 20.33 6.40
CA SER A 31 -5.14 20.73 6.97
C SER A 31 -4.10 19.61 6.80
N PRO A 32 -2.82 19.95 6.51
CA PRO A 32 -1.75 18.97 6.52
C PRO A 32 -1.61 18.27 7.87
N THR A 33 -1.86 18.97 8.98
CA THR A 33 -1.76 18.41 10.33
C THR A 33 -2.71 17.21 10.48
N LYS A 34 -3.96 17.36 10.05
CA LYS A 34 -4.94 16.25 10.08
C LYS A 34 -4.52 15.07 9.22
N VAL A 35 -3.85 15.32 8.09
CA VAL A 35 -3.28 14.25 7.26
C VAL A 35 -2.18 13.50 8.01
N PHE A 36 -1.26 14.22 8.65
CA PHE A 36 -0.17 13.60 9.41
C PHE A 36 -0.68 12.85 10.65
N GLU A 37 -1.63 13.42 11.39
CA GLU A 37 -2.28 12.75 12.52
C GLU A 37 -2.90 11.42 12.09
N PHE A 38 -3.70 11.44 11.01
CA PHE A 38 -4.31 10.22 10.46
C PHE A 38 -3.28 9.16 10.03
N LEU A 39 -2.22 9.57 9.32
CA LEU A 39 -1.17 8.65 8.89
C LEU A 39 -0.37 8.08 10.07
N ASN A 40 -0.08 8.89 11.08
CA ASN A 40 0.61 8.46 12.30
C ASN A 40 -0.25 7.47 13.09
N ASP A 41 -1.54 7.76 13.24
CA ASP A 41 -2.48 6.87 13.92
C ASP A 41 -2.56 5.50 13.24
N ILE A 42 -2.60 5.47 11.90
CA ILE A 42 -2.53 4.21 11.14
C ILE A 42 -1.20 3.52 11.40
N SER A 43 -0.08 4.24 11.26
CA SER A 43 1.26 3.67 11.44
C SER A 43 1.40 3.01 12.81
N ILE A 44 0.95 3.67 13.88
CA ILE A 44 1.01 3.14 15.25
C ILE A 44 0.20 1.85 15.36
N ARG A 45 -0.99 1.80 14.77
CA ARG A 45 -1.90 0.63 14.86
C ARG A 45 -1.38 -0.58 14.09
N ILE A 46 -0.68 -0.38 12.97
CA ILE A 46 -0.22 -1.47 12.10
C ILE A 46 1.22 -1.89 12.38
N ASN A 47 2.01 -1.09 13.09
CA ASN A 47 3.45 -1.31 13.25
C ASN A 47 3.78 -2.68 13.84
N ASP A 48 3.09 -3.07 14.91
CA ASP A 48 3.33 -4.36 15.57
C ASP A 48 3.01 -5.56 14.65
N LEU A 49 1.95 -5.44 13.84
CA LEU A 49 1.60 -6.47 12.86
C LEU A 49 2.66 -6.54 11.75
N ALA A 50 3.04 -5.38 11.20
CA ALA A 50 4.04 -5.30 10.14
C ALA A 50 5.41 -5.86 10.58
N MET A 51 5.82 -5.62 11.84
CA MET A 51 7.05 -6.20 12.39
C MET A 51 6.96 -7.72 12.49
N ARG A 52 5.85 -8.27 12.98
CA ARG A 52 5.64 -9.73 13.06
C ARG A 52 5.64 -10.38 11.68
N GLU A 53 4.96 -9.78 10.71
CA GLU A 53 4.95 -10.26 9.33
C GLU A 53 6.35 -10.25 8.74
N LEU A 54 7.10 -9.16 8.91
CA LEU A 54 8.48 -9.06 8.46
C LEU A 54 9.39 -10.11 9.10
N ASP A 55 9.22 -10.40 10.39
CA ASP A 55 10.01 -11.42 11.09
C ASP A 55 9.68 -12.83 10.56
N ILE A 56 8.42 -13.12 10.21
CA ILE A 56 8.04 -14.37 9.54
C ILE A 56 8.79 -14.52 8.21
N LEU A 57 8.90 -13.45 7.40
CA LEU A 57 9.63 -13.48 6.13
C LEU A 57 11.13 -13.73 6.35
N LYS A 58 11.74 -13.05 7.33
CA LYS A 58 13.15 -13.24 7.67
C LYS A 58 13.44 -14.65 8.18
N ASP A 59 12.57 -15.19 9.01
CA ASP A 59 12.69 -16.55 9.53
C ASP A 59 12.59 -17.57 8.40
N LEU A 60 11.71 -17.35 7.42
CA LEU A 60 11.64 -18.21 6.24
C LEU A 60 12.92 -18.13 5.40
N LYS A 61 13.43 -16.92 5.12
CA LYS A 61 14.71 -16.74 4.44
C LYS A 61 15.85 -17.44 5.19
N LYS A 62 15.89 -17.31 6.51
CA LYS A 62 16.89 -17.97 7.34
C LYS A 62 16.85 -19.49 7.25
N LYS A 63 15.64 -20.07 7.13
CA LYS A 63 15.46 -21.51 6.96
C LYS A 63 15.89 -21.99 5.57
N GLU A 64 15.64 -21.21 4.52
CA GLU A 64 15.92 -21.61 3.13
C GLU A 64 17.38 -21.35 2.71
N GLU A 65 17.95 -20.21 3.12
CA GLU A 65 19.25 -19.73 2.65
C GLU A 65 20.31 -19.63 3.77
N GLY A 66 19.93 -19.71 5.04
CA GLY A 66 20.84 -19.48 6.18
C GLY A 66 20.88 -18.02 6.64
N GLU A 67 21.89 -17.61 7.42
CA GLU A 67 21.98 -16.25 8.00
C GLU A 67 22.45 -15.18 7.00
N PHE A 68 21.71 -15.01 5.91
CA PHE A 68 21.88 -13.88 4.99
C PHE A 68 20.99 -12.70 5.37
N PRO A 69 21.44 -11.45 5.13
CA PRO A 69 20.63 -10.28 5.38
C PRO A 69 19.36 -10.28 4.51
N PHE A 70 18.26 -9.83 5.10
CA PHE A 70 17.00 -9.61 4.39
C PHE A 70 16.98 -8.20 3.78
N GLY A 71 16.88 -8.14 2.46
CA GLY A 71 16.79 -6.92 1.65
C GLY A 71 15.37 -6.63 1.16
N ILE A 72 15.20 -5.52 0.44
CA ILE A 72 13.90 -5.12 -0.13
C ILE A 72 13.55 -6.01 -1.33
N GLU A 73 14.57 -6.47 -2.05
CA GLU A 73 14.48 -7.41 -3.16
C GLU A 73 13.89 -8.77 -2.75
N ASP A 74 14.08 -9.17 -1.50
CA ASP A 74 13.58 -10.42 -0.94
C ASP A 74 12.08 -10.35 -0.62
N LEU A 75 11.56 -9.13 -0.37
CA LEU A 75 10.24 -8.92 0.23
C LEU A 75 9.13 -9.62 -0.55
N LEU A 76 9.00 -9.33 -1.84
CA LEU A 76 7.92 -9.88 -2.67
C LEU A 76 8.04 -11.39 -2.85
N TYR A 77 9.27 -11.91 -2.93
CA TYR A 77 9.52 -13.33 -3.08
C TYR A 77 9.07 -14.09 -1.82
N TYR A 78 9.53 -13.66 -0.64
CA TYR A 78 9.20 -14.33 0.61
C TYR A 78 7.75 -14.13 1.04
N VAL A 79 7.11 -12.99 0.71
CA VAL A 79 5.65 -12.84 0.88
C VAL A 79 4.91 -13.94 0.13
N LYS A 80 5.21 -14.14 -1.15
CA LYS A 80 4.56 -15.18 -1.97
C LYS A 80 4.82 -16.58 -1.40
N ARG A 81 6.05 -16.86 -0.95
CA ARG A 81 6.41 -18.16 -0.34
C ARG A 81 5.64 -18.42 0.95
N VAL A 82 5.48 -17.40 1.81
CA VAL A 82 4.70 -17.49 3.05
C VAL A 82 3.21 -17.68 2.76
N GLU A 83 2.69 -17.01 1.73
CA GLU A 83 1.30 -17.24 1.28
C GLU A 83 1.10 -18.67 0.78
N GLU A 84 2.00 -19.18 -0.07
CA GLU A 84 1.96 -20.57 -0.57
C GLU A 84 2.06 -21.62 0.55
N GLN A 85 2.80 -21.34 1.63
CA GLN A 85 2.94 -22.25 2.77
C GLN A 85 1.73 -22.22 3.72
N ASN A 86 1.12 -21.05 3.92
CA ASN A 86 0.02 -20.86 4.88
C ASN A 86 -1.36 -21.06 4.25
N TYR A 87 -1.47 -20.88 2.94
CA TYR A 87 -2.71 -21.03 2.19
C TYR A 87 -2.52 -22.11 1.14
N ASP A 88 -3.36 -23.14 1.19
CA ASP A 88 -3.46 -24.19 0.17
C ASP A 88 -4.18 -23.64 -1.07
N LEU A 89 -3.65 -22.56 -1.65
CA LEU A 89 -4.23 -21.79 -2.73
C LEU A 89 -3.22 -21.66 -3.88
N ASP A 90 -3.53 -22.30 -5.01
CA ASP A 90 -2.80 -22.10 -6.25
C ASP A 90 -3.40 -20.92 -7.04
N PHE A 91 -2.71 -19.77 -7.01
CA PHE A 91 -3.10 -18.60 -7.80
C PHE A 91 -3.17 -18.85 -9.31
N GLY A 92 -2.39 -19.80 -9.82
CA GLY A 92 -2.46 -20.27 -11.20
C GLY A 92 -3.77 -20.99 -11.50
N GLU A 93 -4.27 -21.80 -10.57
CA GLU A 93 -5.57 -22.46 -10.66
C GLU A 93 -6.72 -21.46 -10.53
N ILE A 94 -6.67 -20.57 -9.53
CA ILE A 94 -7.68 -19.51 -9.31
C ILE A 94 -7.85 -18.65 -10.57
N LYS A 95 -6.75 -18.33 -11.27
CA LYS A 95 -6.79 -17.53 -12.49
C LYS A 95 -7.65 -18.17 -13.59
N GLN A 96 -7.76 -19.50 -13.64
CA GLN A 96 -8.59 -20.20 -14.62
C GLN A 96 -10.08 -19.92 -14.41
N TYR A 97 -10.49 -19.64 -13.17
CA TYR A 97 -11.87 -19.32 -12.80
C TYR A 97 -12.22 -17.83 -12.98
N LEU A 98 -11.25 -16.98 -13.32
CA LEU A 98 -11.45 -15.53 -13.52
C LEU A 98 -11.20 -15.08 -14.98
N PRO A 99 -11.84 -15.69 -16.00
CA PRO A 99 -11.73 -15.20 -17.36
C PRO A 99 -12.40 -13.82 -17.47
N ILE A 100 -11.77 -12.93 -18.25
CA ILE A 100 -12.15 -11.51 -18.32
C ILE A 100 -13.62 -11.29 -18.69
N SER A 101 -14.18 -12.11 -19.59
CA SER A 101 -15.58 -12.04 -20.00
C SER A 101 -16.54 -12.34 -18.84
N LEU A 102 -16.22 -13.34 -18.02
CA LEU A 102 -17.01 -13.69 -16.83
C LEU A 102 -16.94 -12.58 -15.79
N VAL A 103 -15.74 -12.07 -15.49
CA VAL A 103 -15.54 -11.01 -14.49
C VAL A 103 -16.30 -9.75 -14.88
N LEU A 104 -16.21 -9.31 -16.13
CA LEU A 104 -16.93 -8.14 -16.62
C LEU A 104 -18.45 -8.32 -16.56
N SER A 105 -18.96 -9.49 -16.94
CA SER A 105 -20.39 -9.78 -16.83
C SER A 105 -20.88 -9.72 -15.38
N GLY A 106 -20.08 -10.22 -14.44
CA GLY A 106 -20.38 -10.15 -13.00
C GLY A 106 -20.40 -8.72 -12.48
N ILE A 107 -19.41 -7.90 -12.88
CA ILE A 107 -19.38 -6.47 -12.53
C ILE A 107 -20.62 -5.75 -13.05
N PHE A 108 -21.01 -5.96 -14.31
CA PHE A 108 -22.20 -5.31 -14.87
C PHE A 108 -23.49 -5.73 -14.17
N LYS A 109 -23.60 -7.01 -13.80
CA LYS A 109 -24.75 -7.50 -13.03
C LYS A 109 -24.83 -6.82 -11.66
N ILE A 110 -23.72 -6.74 -10.93
CA ILE A 110 -23.68 -6.05 -9.62
C ILE A 110 -24.12 -4.59 -9.76
N VAL A 111 -23.68 -3.91 -10.81
CA VAL A 111 -24.07 -2.53 -11.09
C VAL A 111 -25.57 -2.42 -11.38
N GLN A 112 -26.12 -3.30 -12.22
CA GLN A 112 -27.56 -3.33 -12.54
C GLN A 112 -28.43 -3.67 -11.33
N ASP A 113 -27.94 -4.52 -10.43
CA ASP A 113 -28.69 -4.91 -9.24
C ASP A 113 -28.69 -3.80 -8.16
N LEU A 114 -27.64 -2.97 -8.14
CA LEU A 114 -27.44 -1.93 -7.11
C LEU A 114 -27.98 -0.55 -7.52
N PHE A 115 -28.08 -0.24 -8.81
CA PHE A 115 -28.46 1.08 -9.36
C PHE A 115 -29.60 0.98 -10.35
#